data_AF-A0A353DYS2-F1
#
_entry.id   AF-A0A353DYS2-F1
#
_cell.length_a   1.000
_cell.length_b   1.000
_cell.length_c   1.000
_cell.angle_alpha   90.00
_cell.angle_beta   90.00
_cell.angle_gamma   90.00
#
_symmetry.space_group_name_H-M   'P 1'
#
loop_
_entity.id
_entity.type
_entity.pdbx_description
1 polymer ?
#
loop_
_entity_poly.entity_id
_entity_poly.type
_entity_poly.pdbx_seq_one_letter_code
_entity_poly.pdbx_strand_id
1 'polypeptide(L)'
;RLLKAAAYPAFSPARERAEKWLLQIPIQHVPNAACKLLFVQERDQGAQGESILCLEFLMKSQSRFGGWGPYPGSPAEIFDTSLALIALATHARDERIAMIMKRGASFLIAEQLQDGSWQETTRPSGGKSHAQWISTSAWATQALLVIEAFQKPDRPEIPR
;
A
#
# COMPACT_ATOMS: atom_id res chain seq x y z
N ARG A 1 -14.65 -5.45 -4.95
CA ARG A 1 -13.87 -6.62 -4.47
C ARG A 1 -14.63 -7.24 -3.30
N LEU A 2 -14.79 -8.56 -3.25
CA LEU A 2 -15.63 -9.38 -2.35
C LEU A 2 -16.07 -8.77 -0.99
N LEU A 3 -15.20 -8.06 -0.27
CA LEU A 3 -15.51 -7.44 1.03
C LEU A 3 -16.56 -6.30 0.99
N LYS A 4 -16.59 -5.45 -0.04
CA LYS A 4 -17.64 -4.40 -0.16
C LYS A 4 -19.01 -4.99 -0.53
N ALA A 5 -19.01 -6.11 -1.26
CA ALA A 5 -20.24 -6.80 -1.67
C ALA A 5 -20.86 -7.61 -0.52
N ALA A 6 -20.05 -8.01 0.47
CA ALA A 6 -20.47 -8.71 1.68
C ALA A 6 -20.78 -7.75 2.86
N ALA A 7 -21.05 -6.47 2.59
CA ALA A 7 -21.31 -5.46 3.61
C ALA A 7 -22.54 -5.85 4.45
N TYR A 8 -22.30 -6.47 5.59
CA TYR A 8 -23.32 -6.83 6.55
C TYR A 8 -23.71 -5.57 7.34
N PRO A 9 -24.97 -5.12 7.30
CA PRO A 9 -25.37 -3.84 7.90
C PRO A 9 -24.95 -3.69 9.36
N ALA A 10 -24.96 -4.79 10.13
CA ALA A 10 -24.55 -4.83 11.53
C ALA A 10 -23.07 -4.44 11.78
N PHE A 11 -22.18 -4.62 10.80
CA PHE A 11 -20.75 -4.29 10.94
C PHE A 11 -20.43 -2.86 10.51
N SER A 12 -21.35 -2.18 9.82
CA SER A 12 -21.15 -0.83 9.27
C SER A 12 -20.69 0.18 10.31
N PRO A 13 -21.27 0.25 11.54
CA PRO A 13 -20.83 1.22 12.53
C PRO A 13 -19.38 1.02 12.99
N ALA A 14 -18.93 -0.23 13.13
CA ALA A 14 -17.56 -0.52 13.53
C ALA A 14 -16.56 -0.19 12.40
N ARG A 15 -16.91 -0.56 11.17
CA ARG A 15 -16.13 -0.23 9.96
C ARG A 15 -16.00 1.28 9.77
N GLU A 16 -17.10 2.02 9.86
CA GLU A 16 -17.12 3.48 9.67
C GLU A 16 -16.27 4.20 10.72
N ARG A 17 -16.27 3.74 11.98
CA ARG A 17 -15.37 4.28 13.01
C ARG A 17 -13.90 4.03 12.67
N ALA A 18 -13.56 2.84 12.16
CA ALA A 18 -12.20 2.53 11.74
C ALA A 18 -11.77 3.36 10.53
N GLU A 19 -12.64 3.49 9.52
CA GLU A 19 -12.38 4.35 8.34
C GLU A 19 -12.19 5.80 8.75
N LYS A 20 -13.05 6.33 9.63
CA LYS A 20 -12.90 7.69 10.16
C LYS A 20 -11.58 7.89 10.90
N TRP A 21 -11.18 6.91 11.72
CA TRP A 21 -9.89 6.98 12.42
C TRP A 21 -8.71 6.95 11.45
N LEU A 22 -8.74 6.08 10.44
CA LEU A 22 -7.71 6.02 9.38
C LEU A 22 -7.63 7.32 8.59
N LEU A 23 -8.75 7.99 8.34
CA LEU A 23 -8.76 9.30 7.68
C LEU A 23 -8.22 10.44 8.57
N GLN A 24 -8.05 10.23 9.87
CA GLN A 24 -7.51 11.24 10.78
C GLN A 24 -6.00 11.09 11.02
N ILE A 25 -5.38 10.00 10.57
CA ILE A 25 -3.94 9.78 10.79
C ILE A 25 -3.09 10.80 10.02
N PRO A 26 -1.99 11.32 10.61
CA PRO A 26 -1.13 12.28 9.95
C PRO A 26 -0.27 11.63 8.87
N ILE A 27 -0.06 12.36 7.78
CA ILE A 27 0.79 11.97 6.64
C ILE A 27 2.26 12.28 6.99
N GLN A 28 2.82 11.53 7.94
CA GLN A 28 4.23 11.66 8.39
C GLN A 28 5.03 10.37 8.22
N HIS A 29 4.33 9.25 8.03
CA HIS A 29 4.89 7.92 7.88
C HIS A 29 4.35 7.27 6.62
N VAL A 30 5.14 6.42 5.97
CA VAL A 30 4.71 5.71 4.75
C VAL A 30 3.49 4.82 5.00
N PRO A 31 3.42 4.01 6.08
CA PRO A 31 2.23 3.22 6.38
C PRO A 31 0.98 4.08 6.56
N ASN A 32 1.10 5.24 7.20
CA ASN A 32 -0.02 6.15 7.40
C ASN A 32 -0.53 6.71 6.08
N ALA A 33 0.37 7.21 5.22
CA ALA A 33 0.01 7.75 3.92
C ALA A 33 -0.63 6.66 3.02
N ALA A 34 -0.06 5.45 3.01
CA ALA A 34 -0.59 4.32 2.25
C ALA A 34 -1.96 3.87 2.75
N CYS A 35 -2.11 3.68 4.07
CA CYS A 35 -3.39 3.28 4.65
C CYS A 35 -4.46 4.36 4.47
N LYS A 36 -4.14 5.64 4.69
CA LYS A 36 -5.09 6.74 4.43
C LYS A 36 -5.54 6.73 2.96
N LEU A 37 -4.61 6.66 2.02
CA LEU A 37 -4.91 6.65 0.58
C LEU A 37 -5.86 5.51 0.15
N LEU A 38 -5.81 4.35 0.81
CA LEU A 38 -6.74 3.24 0.53
C LEU A 38 -8.20 3.54 0.88
N PHE A 39 -8.45 4.47 1.79
CA PHE A 39 -9.79 4.79 2.30
C PHE A 39 -10.28 6.18 1.92
N VAL A 40 -9.41 7.05 1.40
CA VAL A 40 -9.82 8.33 0.81
C VAL A 40 -10.74 8.04 -0.39
N GLN A 41 -11.97 8.56 -0.34
CA GLN A 41 -12.96 8.38 -1.40
C GLN A 41 -12.97 9.62 -2.30
N GLU A 42 -12.50 9.52 -3.53
CA GLU A 42 -12.40 10.65 -4.48
C GLU A 42 -13.73 11.36 -4.81
N ARG A 43 -14.86 10.82 -4.34
CA ARG A 43 -16.22 11.35 -4.52
C ARG A 43 -16.50 12.58 -3.63
N ASP A 44 -15.76 12.76 -2.55
CA ASP A 44 -15.91 13.92 -1.67
C ASP A 44 -14.97 15.05 -2.10
N GLN A 45 -15.48 16.28 -2.27
CA GLN A 45 -14.67 17.42 -2.74
C GLN A 45 -13.45 17.71 -1.84
N GLY A 46 -13.53 17.43 -0.53
CA GLY A 46 -12.40 17.55 0.39
C GLY A 46 -11.40 16.37 0.34
N ALA A 47 -11.85 15.21 -0.12
CA ALA A 47 -11.04 13.99 -0.18
C ALA A 47 -10.04 13.99 -1.34
N GLN A 48 -10.31 14.74 -2.40
CA GLN A 48 -9.37 14.88 -3.52
C GLN A 48 -8.04 15.51 -3.08
N GLY A 49 -8.09 16.54 -2.22
CA GLY A 49 -6.89 17.17 -1.67
C GLY A 49 -6.07 16.21 -0.80
N GLU A 50 -6.71 15.40 0.04
CA GLU A 50 -6.02 14.41 0.86
C GLU A 50 -5.38 13.28 0.03
N SER A 51 -6.06 12.81 -1.03
CA SER A 51 -5.49 11.80 -1.94
C SER A 51 -4.20 12.31 -2.58
N ILE A 52 -4.22 13.55 -3.10
CA ILE A 52 -3.05 14.20 -3.71
C ILE A 52 -1.90 14.29 -2.70
N LEU A 53 -2.17 14.72 -1.46
CA LEU A 53 -1.14 14.81 -0.42
C LEU A 53 -0.54 13.44 -0.09
N CYS A 54 -1.35 12.39 0.01
CA CYS A 54 -0.85 11.03 0.25
C CYS A 54 0.00 10.53 -0.93
N LEU A 55 -0.47 10.72 -2.17
CA LEU A 55 0.26 10.35 -3.37
C LEU A 55 1.61 11.06 -3.45
N GLU A 56 1.62 12.39 -3.29
CA GLU A 56 2.86 13.16 -3.31
C GLU A 56 3.85 12.69 -2.23
N PHE A 57 3.35 12.45 -1.01
CA PHE A 57 4.18 11.97 0.08
C PHE A 57 4.80 10.61 -0.26
N LEU A 58 4.01 9.65 -0.73
CA LEU A 58 4.51 8.33 -1.13
C LEU A 58 5.51 8.44 -2.28
N MET A 59 5.23 9.22 -3.31
CA MET A 59 6.13 9.40 -4.45
C MET A 59 7.48 10.01 -4.02
N LYS A 60 7.46 11.04 -3.15
CA LYS A 60 8.67 11.69 -2.63
C LYS A 60 9.45 10.79 -1.66
N SER A 61 8.77 9.84 -1.01
CA SER A 61 9.37 8.93 -0.02
C SER A 61 10.02 7.68 -0.62
N GLN A 62 9.84 7.42 -1.92
CA GLN A 62 10.45 6.26 -2.57
C GLN A 62 11.97 6.37 -2.53
N SER A 63 12.64 5.34 -2.02
CA SER A 63 14.10 5.32 -1.97
C SER A 63 14.71 5.25 -3.37
N ARG A 64 16.02 5.53 -3.47
CA ARG A 64 16.77 5.37 -4.72
C ARG A 64 16.69 3.94 -5.29
N PHE A 65 16.54 2.95 -4.40
CA PHE A 65 16.45 1.52 -4.73
C PHE A 65 15.03 1.06 -5.06
N GLY A 66 14.04 1.96 -5.04
CA GLY A 66 12.67 1.68 -5.47
C GLY A 66 11.72 1.25 -4.35
N GLY A 67 12.21 0.74 -3.23
CA GLY A 67 11.38 0.45 -2.05
C GLY A 67 11.11 1.67 -1.16
N TRP A 68 10.29 1.46 -0.13
CA TRP A 68 9.96 2.44 0.92
C TRP A 68 10.32 1.91 2.29
N GLY A 69 10.76 2.80 3.18
CA GLY A 69 10.85 2.55 4.62
C GLY A 69 9.74 3.27 5.38
N PRO A 70 9.73 3.20 6.72
CA PRO A 70 8.67 3.79 7.55
C PRO A 70 8.61 5.33 7.46
N TYR A 71 9.73 5.97 7.12
CA TYR A 71 9.86 7.42 6.94
C TYR A 71 10.60 7.75 5.64
N PRO A 72 10.43 8.98 5.11
CA PRO A 72 11.28 9.47 4.03
C PRO A 72 12.76 9.39 4.43
N GLY A 73 13.57 8.77 3.56
CA GLY A 73 15.01 8.60 3.80
C GLY A 73 15.40 7.42 4.67
N SER A 74 14.46 6.69 5.29
CA SER A 74 14.75 5.41 5.93
C SER A 74 15.15 4.34 4.90
N PRO A 75 15.94 3.33 5.31
CA PRO A 75 16.15 2.14 4.49
C PRO A 75 14.81 1.51 4.08
N ALA A 76 14.75 0.99 2.86
CA ALA A 76 13.55 0.34 2.36
C ALA A 76 13.29 -0.98 3.11
N GLU A 77 12.03 -1.21 3.45
CA GLU A 77 11.56 -2.41 4.14
C GLU A 77 10.41 -3.03 3.35
N ILE A 78 10.26 -4.34 3.48
CA ILE A 78 9.32 -5.11 2.67
C ILE A 78 7.88 -4.72 2.98
N PHE A 79 7.53 -4.59 4.27
CA PHE A 79 6.17 -4.26 4.69
C PHE A 79 5.74 -2.88 4.21
N ASP A 80 6.55 -1.84 4.45
CA ASP A 80 6.26 -0.46 4.04
C ASP A 80 6.18 -0.33 2.51
N THR A 81 7.07 -1.00 1.78
CA THR A 81 7.00 -1.08 0.30
C THR A 81 5.71 -1.74 -0.16
N SER A 82 5.30 -2.83 0.47
CA SER A 82 4.08 -3.57 0.11
C SER A 82 2.83 -2.72 0.31
N LEU A 83 2.73 -2.01 1.43
CA LEU A 83 1.61 -1.09 1.70
C LEU A 83 1.57 0.05 0.68
N ALA A 84 2.71 0.69 0.40
CA ALA A 84 2.80 1.77 -0.58
C ALA A 84 2.34 1.30 -1.97
N LEU A 85 2.78 0.13 -2.43
CA LEU A 85 2.38 -0.43 -3.72
C LEU A 85 0.89 -0.74 -3.81
N ILE A 86 0.31 -1.35 -2.77
CA ILE A 86 -1.13 -1.65 -2.72
C ILE A 86 -1.96 -0.36 -2.78
N ALA A 87 -1.52 0.69 -2.09
CA ALA A 87 -2.18 1.99 -2.09
C ALA A 87 -2.05 2.70 -3.44
N LEU A 88 -0.84 2.78 -4.01
CA LEU A 88 -0.58 3.41 -5.32
C LEU A 88 -1.33 2.71 -6.46
N ALA A 89 -1.58 1.41 -6.33
CA ALA A 89 -2.29 0.66 -7.36
C ALA A 89 -3.70 1.17 -7.63
N THR A 90 -4.37 1.84 -6.68
CA THR A 90 -5.68 2.46 -6.93
C THR A 90 -5.62 3.58 -7.99
N HIS A 91 -4.42 4.10 -8.28
CA HIS A 91 -4.14 5.16 -9.25
C HIS A 91 -3.24 4.68 -10.41
N ALA A 92 -3.12 3.37 -10.64
CA ALA A 92 -2.18 2.79 -11.61
C ALA A 92 -2.40 3.20 -13.09
N ARG A 93 -3.49 3.91 -13.41
CA ARG A 93 -3.72 4.48 -14.75
C ARG A 93 -2.83 5.69 -15.04
N ASP A 94 -2.32 6.35 -14.01
CA ASP A 94 -1.32 7.40 -14.17
C ASP A 94 0.05 6.77 -14.48
N GLU A 95 0.65 7.13 -15.61
CA GLU A 95 1.92 6.56 -16.08
C GLU A 95 3.09 6.80 -15.12
N ARG A 96 3.11 7.95 -14.44
CA ARG A 96 4.14 8.27 -13.44
C ARG A 96 4.00 7.36 -12.24
N ILE A 97 2.78 7.13 -11.79
CA ILE A 97 2.50 6.18 -10.69
C ILE A 97 2.84 4.76 -11.11
N ALA A 98 2.50 4.35 -12.34
CA ALA A 98 2.85 3.04 -12.87
C ALA A 98 4.38 2.79 -12.89
N MET A 99 5.17 3.80 -13.27
CA MET A 99 6.64 3.71 -13.24
C MET A 99 7.17 3.58 -11.80
N ILE A 100 6.62 4.35 -10.86
CA ILE A 100 6.97 4.27 -9.43
C ILE A 100 6.65 2.89 -8.86
N MET A 101 5.47 2.36 -9.19
CA MET A 101 5.05 1.01 -8.79
C MET A 101 5.97 -0.06 -9.36
N LYS A 102 6.39 0.06 -10.62
CA LYS A 102 7.32 -0.89 -11.26
C LYS A 102 8.64 -0.95 -10.50
N ARG A 103 9.20 0.19 -10.08
CA ARG A 103 10.43 0.24 -9.28
C ARG A 103 10.27 -0.43 -7.91
N GLY A 104 9.13 -0.24 -7.25
CA GLY A 104 8.84 -0.92 -5.99
C GLY A 104 8.65 -2.43 -6.14
N ALA A 105 7.98 -2.86 -7.21
CA ALA A 105 7.87 -4.28 -7.54
C ALA A 105 9.24 -4.91 -7.80
N SER A 106 10.12 -4.23 -8.55
CA SER A 106 11.49 -4.67 -8.75
C SER A 106 12.26 -4.82 -7.44
N PHE A 107 12.08 -3.90 -6.48
CA PHE A 107 12.66 -4.03 -5.15
C PHE A 107 12.15 -5.28 -4.42
N LEU A 108 10.83 -5.52 -4.38
CA LEU A 108 10.29 -6.73 -3.75
C LEU A 108 10.84 -8.00 -4.39
N ILE A 109 10.89 -8.07 -5.72
CA ILE A 109 11.42 -9.24 -6.43
C ILE A 109 12.92 -9.45 -6.12
N ALA A 110 13.70 -8.38 -6.04
CA ALA A 110 15.12 -8.45 -5.75
C ALA A 110 15.43 -8.89 -4.30
N GLU A 111 14.57 -8.53 -3.35
CA GLU A 111 14.73 -8.84 -1.93
C GLU A 111 14.04 -10.16 -1.51
N GLN A 112 13.46 -10.91 -2.46
CA GLN A 112 12.86 -12.20 -2.16
C GLN A 112 13.95 -13.21 -1.77
N LEU A 113 13.74 -13.93 -0.67
CA LEU A 113 14.65 -14.97 -0.20
C LEU A 113 14.54 -16.23 -1.06
N GLN A 114 15.55 -17.10 -0.98
CA GLN A 114 15.61 -18.33 -1.78
C GLN A 114 14.43 -19.29 -1.55
N ASP A 115 13.85 -19.27 -0.34
CA ASP A 115 12.68 -20.07 0.01
C ASP A 115 11.34 -19.45 -0.45
N GLY A 116 11.39 -18.29 -1.11
CA GLY A 116 10.23 -17.55 -1.60
C GLY A 116 9.61 -16.59 -0.59
N SER A 117 10.08 -16.57 0.66
CA SER A 117 9.64 -15.61 1.66
C SER A 117 10.35 -14.26 1.53
N TRP A 118 9.99 -13.31 2.41
CA TRP A 118 10.69 -12.04 2.55
C TRP A 118 11.14 -11.80 3.98
N GLN A 119 12.25 -11.08 4.15
CA GLN A 119 12.73 -10.67 5.46
C GLN A 119 11.63 -9.91 6.22
N GLU A 120 11.41 -10.30 7.47
CA GLU A 120 10.40 -9.68 8.32
C GLU A 120 10.69 -8.22 8.62
N THR A 121 9.62 -7.43 8.73
CA THR A 121 9.71 -6.04 9.15
C THR A 121 9.28 -5.91 10.61
N THR A 122 10.24 -5.69 11.51
CA THR A 122 9.99 -5.53 12.95
C THR A 122 10.21 -4.09 13.41
N ARG A 123 9.76 -3.79 14.63
CA ARG A 123 10.05 -2.53 15.32
C ARG A 123 10.61 -2.86 16.71
N PRO A 124 11.90 -2.59 17.00
CA PRO A 124 12.92 -2.03 16.10
C PRO A 124 13.24 -2.96 14.91
N SER A 125 13.80 -2.41 13.83
CA SER A 125 14.15 -3.16 12.61
C SER A 125 15.25 -4.19 12.87
N GLY A 126 15.23 -5.30 12.12
CA GLY A 126 16.22 -6.39 12.24
C GLY A 126 15.97 -7.39 13.38
N GLY A 127 14.81 -7.30 14.05
CA GLY A 127 14.36 -8.28 15.03
C GLY A 127 13.89 -9.59 14.40
N LYS A 128 13.56 -10.57 15.26
CA LYS A 128 13.01 -11.86 14.86
C LYS A 128 11.59 -12.10 15.41
N SER A 129 10.66 -12.45 14.55
CA SER A 129 9.24 -12.65 14.83
C SER A 129 8.57 -13.46 13.72
N HIS A 130 8.20 -14.69 14.05
CA HIS A 130 7.51 -15.57 13.11
C HIS A 130 6.23 -14.95 12.54
N ALA A 131 5.46 -14.23 13.36
CA ALA A 131 4.24 -13.56 12.92
C ALA A 131 4.53 -12.45 11.90
N GLN A 132 5.62 -11.68 12.11
CA GLN A 132 6.01 -10.64 11.16
C GLN A 132 6.59 -11.23 9.87
N TRP A 133 7.32 -12.34 9.95
CA TRP A 133 7.85 -13.02 8.77
C TRP A 133 6.74 -13.50 7.82
N ILE A 134 5.73 -14.20 8.35
CA ILE A 134 4.57 -14.64 7.56
C ILE A 134 3.76 -13.44 7.07
N SER A 135 3.46 -12.49 7.94
CA SER A 135 2.69 -11.28 7.58
C SER A 135 3.36 -10.49 6.46
N THR A 136 4.65 -10.21 6.60
CA THR A 136 5.44 -9.45 5.61
C THR A 136 5.45 -10.15 4.25
N SER A 137 5.65 -11.47 4.24
CA SER A 137 5.62 -12.28 3.02
C SER A 137 4.23 -12.27 2.35
N ALA A 138 3.16 -12.32 3.15
CA ALA A 138 1.80 -12.23 2.64
C ALA A 138 1.50 -10.85 2.03
N TRP A 139 1.92 -9.76 2.66
CA TRP A 139 1.76 -8.40 2.14
C TRP A 139 2.54 -8.19 0.84
N ALA A 140 3.78 -8.68 0.76
CA ALA A 140 4.59 -8.61 -0.46
C ALA A 140 3.94 -9.37 -1.62
N THR A 141 3.46 -10.58 -1.36
CA THR A 141 2.73 -11.38 -2.34
C THR A 141 1.46 -10.66 -2.81
N GLN A 142 0.69 -10.10 -1.88
CA GLN A 142 -0.52 -9.34 -2.21
C GLN A 142 -0.21 -8.09 -3.05
N ALA A 143 0.88 -7.38 -2.77
CA ALA A 143 1.30 -6.24 -3.55
C ALA A 143 1.60 -6.62 -5.01
N LEU A 144 2.36 -7.71 -5.23
CA LEU A 144 2.67 -8.21 -6.57
C LEU A 144 1.40 -8.63 -7.33
N LEU A 145 0.50 -9.38 -6.68
CA LEU A 145 -0.78 -9.79 -7.27
C LEU A 145 -1.65 -8.60 -7.67
N VAL A 146 -1.68 -7.54 -6.85
CA VAL A 146 -2.41 -6.33 -7.17
C VAL A 146 -1.83 -5.66 -8.41
N ILE A 147 -0.51 -5.51 -8.49
CA ILE A 147 0.18 -4.90 -9.63
C ILE A 147 -0.09 -5.68 -10.92
N GLU A 148 0.04 -7.00 -10.90
CA GLU A 148 -0.28 -7.87 -12.05
C GLU A 148 -1.72 -7.67 -12.52
N ALA A 149 -2.68 -7.56 -11.59
CA ALA A 149 -4.08 -7.33 -11.93
C ALA A 149 -4.35 -5.96 -12.57
N PHE A 150 -3.45 -4.98 -12.45
CA PHE A 150 -3.55 -3.68 -13.12
C PHE A 150 -2.83 -3.64 -14.48
N GLN A 151 -1.95 -4.61 -14.76
CA GLN A 151 -1.26 -4.71 -16.06
C GLN A 151 -2.05 -5.49 -17.12
N LYS A 152 -3.13 -6.19 -16.75
CA LYS A 152 -3.97 -6.93 -17.71
C LYS A 152 -4.83 -5.96 -18.55
N PRO A 153 -4.81 -6.04 -19.90
CA PRO A 153 -5.49 -5.11 -20.79
C PRO A 153 -7.04 -5.17 -20.69
N ASP A 154 -7.62 -6.34 -20.46
CA ASP A 154 -9.08 -6.52 -20.35
C ASP A 154 -9.55 -6.51 -18.89
N ARG A 155 -9.51 -5.33 -18.26
CA ARG A 155 -10.18 -5.17 -16.97
C ARG A 155 -11.61 -4.67 -17.20
N PRO A 156 -12.65 -5.31 -16.62
CA PRO A 156 -13.95 -4.66 -16.50
C PRO A 156 -13.77 -3.35 -15.74
N GLU A 157 -14.33 -2.25 -16.27
CA GLU A 157 -14.30 -0.97 -15.59
C GLU A 157 -14.68 -1.15 -14.13
N ILE A 158 -13.91 -0.54 -13.23
CA ILE A 158 -14.32 -0.43 -11.84
C ILE A 158 -15.58 0.43 -11.87
N PRO A 159 -16.77 -0.10 -11.54
CA PRO A 159 -17.91 0.77 -11.31
C PRO A 159 -17.48 1.66 -10.15
N ARG A 160 -17.34 2.96 -10.45
CA ARG A 160 -16.95 3.98 -9.49
C ARG A 160 -17.81 3.89 -8.26
#